data_AF-A0A6C0F8G1-F1
#
_entry.id   AF-A0A6C0F8G1-F1
#
_cell.length_a   1.000
_cell.length_b   1.000
_cell.length_c   1.000
_cell.angle_alpha   90.00
_cell.angle_beta   90.00
_cell.angle_gamma   90.00
#
_symmetry.space_group_name_H-M   'P 1'
#
loop_
_entity.id
_entity.type
_entity.pdbx_description
1 polymer ?
#
loop_
_entity_poly.entity_id
_entity_poly.type
_entity_poly.pdbx_seq_one_letter_code
_entity_poly.pdbx_strand_id
1 'polypeptide(L)'
;MIDLSKLSANLMDLIHFMFLFFPIVIYFHRFPIYIVQFMLLFSACVPLSWEFFNNKCFLTVISKNLRGDEEKSYNFSERYLSPLYKTIIKIFHLTDDEIGFNQAINIHLMINIMLLWYYLFYY
;
A
#
# COMPACT_ATOMS: atom_id res chain seq x y z
N MET A 1 17.55 -20.75 -15.60
CA MET A 1 16.69 -19.93 -16.48
C MET A 1 16.02 -18.89 -15.60
N ILE A 2 16.25 -17.58 -15.84
CA ILE A 2 15.61 -16.53 -15.03
C ILE A 2 14.13 -16.48 -15.41
N ASP A 3 13.26 -16.62 -14.41
CA ASP A 3 11.82 -16.51 -14.59
C ASP A 3 11.43 -15.02 -14.60
N LEU A 4 11.26 -14.46 -15.80
CA LEU A 4 10.94 -13.05 -16.03
C LEU A 4 9.61 -12.63 -15.39
N SER A 5 8.67 -13.57 -15.21
CA SER A 5 7.37 -13.30 -14.60
C SER A 5 7.52 -13.00 -13.10
N LYS A 6 8.29 -13.83 -12.39
CA LYS A 6 8.62 -13.66 -10.97
C LYS A 6 9.44 -12.41 -10.72
N LEU A 7 10.39 -12.10 -11.60
CA LEU A 7 11.16 -10.86 -11.52
C LEU A 7 10.24 -9.62 -11.60
N SER A 8 9.31 -9.62 -12.55
CA SER A 8 8.37 -8.51 -12.75
C SER A 8 7.42 -8.34 -11.56
N ALA A 9 6.94 -9.44 -10.98
CA ALA A 9 6.08 -9.39 -9.80
C ALA A 9 6.81 -8.88 -8.55
N ASN A 10 8.05 -9.32 -8.33
CA ASN A 10 8.88 -8.81 -7.23
C ASN A 10 9.18 -7.31 -7.39
N LEU A 11 9.39 -6.84 -8.62
CA LEU A 11 9.56 -5.42 -8.91
C LEU A 11 8.27 -4.63 -8.59
N MET A 12 7.10 -5.17 -8.92
CA MET A 12 5.82 -4.55 -8.59
C MET A 12 5.60 -4.44 -7.08
N ASP A 13 5.92 -5.50 -6.34
CA ASP A 13 5.84 -5.50 -4.87
C ASP A 13 6.80 -4.47 -4.26
N LEU A 14 8.02 -4.33 -4.80
CA LEU A 14 8.97 -3.31 -4.37
C LEU A 14 8.44 -1.89 -4.62
N ILE A 15 7.86 -1.63 -5.80
CA ILE A 15 7.24 -0.34 -6.13
C ILE A 15 6.10 -0.04 -5.15
N HIS A 16 5.25 -1.03 -4.86
CA HIS A 16 4.15 -0.88 -3.91
C HIS A 16 4.66 -0.58 -2.49
N PHE A 17 5.73 -1.24 -2.06
CA PHE A 17 6.37 -0.97 -0.78
C PHE A 17 6.92 0.46 -0.71
N MET A 18 7.66 0.90 -1.73
CA MET A 18 8.20 2.26 -1.79
C MET A 18 7.10 3.30 -1.74
N PHE A 19 6.00 3.08 -2.46
CA PHE A 19 4.84 3.96 -2.45
C PHE A 19 4.23 4.08 -1.05
N LEU A 20 4.06 2.96 -0.37
CA LEU A 20 3.44 2.91 0.96
C LEU A 20 4.23 3.67 2.02
N PHE A 21 5.56 3.63 1.98
CA PHE A 21 6.43 4.29 2.96
C PHE A 21 6.90 5.68 2.53
N PHE A 22 6.63 6.08 1.29
CA PHE A 22 6.99 7.41 0.78
C PHE A 22 6.54 8.57 1.69
N PRO A 23 5.30 8.59 2.24
CA PRO A 23 4.85 9.68 3.13
C PRO A 23 5.70 9.87 4.39
N ILE A 24 6.45 8.85 4.82
CA ILE A 24 7.39 8.96 5.94
C ILE A 24 8.74 9.47 5.44
N VAL A 25 9.23 8.96 4.30
CA VAL A 25 10.54 9.29 3.74
C VAL A 25 10.67 10.78 3.38
N ILE A 26 9.59 11.43 2.92
CA ILE A 26 9.61 12.86 2.54
C ILE A 26 10.02 13.79 3.69
N TYR A 27 9.84 13.41 4.95
CA TYR A 27 10.27 14.22 6.10
C TYR A 27 11.78 14.17 6.32
N PHE A 28 12.46 13.16 5.80
CA PHE A 28 13.92 12.98 5.91
C PHE A 28 14.67 13.45 4.66
N HIS A 29 13.99 13.53 3.51
CA HIS A 29 14.58 13.92 2.24
C HIS A 29 13.67 14.86 1.47
N ARG A 30 14.22 15.97 0.95
CA ARG A 30 13.45 16.95 0.18
C ARG A 30 13.21 16.46 -1.24
N PHE A 31 11.97 16.07 -1.53
CA PHE A 31 11.53 15.79 -2.90
C PHE A 31 10.95 17.04 -3.55
N PRO A 32 11.03 17.17 -4.89
CA PRO A 32 10.30 18.19 -5.62
C PRO A 32 8.80 18.14 -5.34
N ILE A 33 8.18 19.32 -5.15
CA ILE A 33 6.77 19.43 -4.72
C ILE A 33 5.79 18.69 -5.63
N TYR A 34 6.04 18.67 -6.94
CA TYR A 34 5.20 17.98 -7.92
C TYR A 34 5.18 16.46 -7.71
N ILE A 35 6.27 15.86 -7.19
CA ILE A 35 6.29 14.43 -6.83
C ILE A 35 5.36 14.19 -5.65
N VAL A 36 5.42 15.03 -4.63
CA VAL A 36 4.58 14.88 -3.43
C VAL A 36 3.10 15.10 -3.79
N GLN A 37 2.79 16.07 -4.65
CA GLN A 37 1.43 16.28 -5.19
C GLN A 37 0.92 15.04 -5.94
N PHE A 38 1.74 14.47 -6.82
CA PHE A 38 1.40 13.24 -7.53
C PHE A 38 1.14 12.08 -6.57
N MET A 39 1.97 11.92 -5.54
CA MET A 39 1.81 10.85 -4.55
C MET A 39 0.54 11.04 -3.69
N LEU A 40 0.16 12.28 -3.38
CA LEU A 40 -1.13 12.56 -2.72
C LEU A 40 -2.30 12.17 -3.61
N LEU A 41 -2.30 12.59 -4.88
CA LEU A 41 -3.35 12.24 -5.84
C LEU A 41 -3.45 10.73 -6.04
N PHE A 42 -2.32 10.05 -6.23
CA PHE A 42 -2.29 8.60 -6.38
C PHE A 42 -2.81 7.90 -5.12
N SER A 43 -2.42 8.35 -3.92
CA SER A 43 -2.93 7.81 -2.64
C SER A 43 -4.45 7.96 -2.51
N ALA A 44 -4.99 9.11 -2.93
CA ALA A 44 -6.43 9.37 -2.94
C ALA A 44 -7.20 8.52 -3.97
N CYS A 45 -6.54 8.05 -5.03
CA CYS A 45 -7.12 7.11 -5.99
C CYS A 45 -7.19 5.67 -5.47
N VAL A 46 -6.35 5.28 -4.50
CA VAL A 46 -6.36 3.93 -3.93
C VAL A 46 -7.74 3.53 -3.35
N PRO A 47 -8.38 4.32 -2.46
CA PRO A 47 -9.69 3.94 -1.91
C PRO A 47 -10.78 3.97 -2.99
N LEU A 48 -10.70 4.89 -3.97
CA LEU A 48 -11.60 4.91 -5.11
C LEU A 48 -11.49 3.62 -5.95
N SER A 49 -10.27 3.06 -6.07
CA SER A 49 -10.04 1.83 -6.82
C SER A 49 -10.55 0.57 -6.10
N TRP A 50 -10.68 0.59 -4.77
CA TRP A 50 -11.03 -0.61 -4.00
C TRP A 50 -12.44 -1.14 -4.28
N GLU A 51 -13.38 -0.25 -4.59
CA GLU A 51 -14.74 -0.64 -5.00
C GLU A 51 -14.72 -1.51 -6.28
N PHE A 52 -13.75 -1.26 -7.17
CA PHE A 52 -13.61 -1.99 -8.42
C PHE A 52 -12.81 -3.30 -8.29
N PHE A 53 -12.05 -3.47 -7.19
CA PHE A 53 -11.06 -4.54 -7.05
C PHE A 53 -11.24 -5.40 -5.78
N ASN A 54 -12.45 -5.46 -5.20
CA ASN A 54 -12.77 -6.26 -4.02
C ASN A 54 -11.85 -5.97 -2.82
N ASN A 55 -11.71 -4.68 -2.44
CA ASN A 55 -10.83 -4.23 -1.35
C ASN A 55 -9.33 -4.51 -1.57
N LYS A 56 -8.90 -4.65 -2.82
CA LYS A 56 -7.48 -4.84 -3.16
C LYS A 56 -6.92 -3.61 -3.84
N CYS A 57 -5.67 -3.29 -3.52
CA CYS A 57 -4.91 -2.29 -4.25
C CYS A 57 -4.70 -2.73 -5.70
N PHE A 58 -4.83 -1.81 -6.65
CA PHE A 58 -4.57 -2.05 -8.07
C PHE A 58 -3.20 -2.70 -8.33
N LEU A 59 -2.15 -2.27 -7.61
CA LEU A 59 -0.82 -2.86 -7.73
C LEU A 59 -0.78 -4.33 -7.28
N THR A 60 -1.59 -4.71 -6.29
CA THR A 60 -1.75 -6.10 -5.86
C THR A 60 -2.45 -6.94 -6.93
N VAL A 61 -3.45 -6.38 -7.62
CA VAL A 61 -4.12 -7.06 -8.73
C VAL A 61 -3.13 -7.32 -9.88
N ILE A 62 -2.30 -6.33 -10.23
CA ILE A 62 -1.26 -6.50 -11.26
C ILE A 62 -0.22 -7.53 -10.82
N SER A 63 0.31 -7.43 -9.60
CA SER A 63 1.32 -8.38 -9.07
C SER A 63 0.79 -9.81 -9.09
N LYS A 64 -0.48 -10.02 -8.70
CA LYS A 64 -1.13 -11.34 -8.76
C LYS A 64 -1.23 -11.86 -10.20
N ASN A 65 -1.67 -11.03 -11.14
CA ASN A 65 -1.78 -11.44 -12.55
C ASN A 65 -0.41 -11.82 -13.14
N LEU A 66 0.67 -11.16 -12.72
CA LEU A 66 2.04 -11.49 -13.16
C LEU A 66 2.58 -12.80 -12.55
N ARG A 67 2.10 -13.21 -11.36
CA ARG A 67 2.53 -14.44 -10.67
C ARG A 67 1.76 -15.69 -11.09
N GLY A 68 0.61 -15.54 -11.74
CA GLY A 68 -0.29 -16.65 -12.06
C GLY A 68 -0.94 -17.29 -10.81
N ASP A 69 -1.61 -18.43 -11.00
CA ASP A 69 -2.33 -19.14 -9.93
C ASP A 69 -1.42 -20.00 -9.01
N GLU A 70 -0.10 -19.97 -9.21
CA GLU A 70 0.85 -20.87 -8.50
C GLU A 70 1.16 -20.46 -7.05
N GLU A 71 0.92 -19.20 -6.64
CA GLU A 71 1.04 -18.78 -5.24
C GLU A 71 -0.36 -18.66 -4.61
N LYS A 72 -0.64 -19.52 -3.62
CA LYS A 72 -1.82 -19.39 -2.74
C LYS A 72 -1.83 -17.99 -2.09
N SER A 73 -2.63 -17.13 -2.70
CA SER A 73 -3.58 -16.18 -2.12
C SER A 73 -3.15 -15.12 -1.09
N TYR A 74 -1.88 -14.94 -0.74
CA TYR A 74 -1.52 -13.82 0.13
C TYR A 74 -1.44 -12.53 -0.67
N ASN A 75 -2.40 -11.62 -0.45
CA ASN A 75 -2.32 -10.26 -0.98
C ASN A 75 -1.02 -9.59 -0.47
N PHE A 76 -0.45 -8.64 -1.21
CA PHE A 76 0.81 -7.94 -0.83
C PHE A 76 0.83 -7.51 0.64
N SER A 77 -0.28 -6.94 1.11
CA SER A 77 -0.51 -6.53 2.49
C SER A 77 -0.37 -7.66 3.50
N GLU A 78 -0.94 -8.84 3.23
CA GLU A 78 -0.82 -9.99 4.11
C GLU A 78 0.60 -10.55 4.13
N ARG A 79 1.26 -10.58 2.98
CA ARG A 79 2.61 -11.14 2.85
C ARG A 79 3.66 -10.29 3.57
N TYR A 80 3.65 -8.97 3.37
CA TYR A 80 4.74 -8.10 3.81
C TYR A 80 4.37 -7.17 4.96
N LEU A 81 3.09 -6.86 5.13
CA LEU A 81 2.64 -5.84 6.09
C LEU A 81 1.79 -6.42 7.21
N SER A 82 1.58 -7.74 7.26
CA SER A 82 0.83 -8.37 8.35
C SER A 82 1.33 -7.98 9.75
N PRO A 83 2.65 -7.89 10.03
CA PRO A 83 3.12 -7.44 11.36
C PRO A 83 2.67 -6.01 11.70
N LEU A 84 2.72 -5.10 10.72
CA LEU A 84 2.26 -3.72 10.86
C LEU A 84 0.75 -3.69 11.12
N TYR A 85 -0.04 -4.37 10.28
CA TYR A 85 -1.50 -4.36 10.40
C TYR A 85 -2.01 -5.04 11.67
N LYS A 86 -1.37 -6.13 12.11
CA LYS A 86 -1.67 -6.73 13.42
C LYS A 86 -1.37 -5.78 14.58
N THR A 87 -0.38 -4.90 14.43
CA THR A 87 -0.09 -3.86 15.43
C THR A 87 -1.20 -2.82 15.46
N ILE A 88 -1.65 -2.35 14.28
CA ILE A 88 -2.79 -1.42 14.17
C ILE A 88 -4.07 -2.04 14.75
N ILE A 89 -4.38 -3.29 14.39
CA ILE A 89 -5.52 -4.04 14.94
C ILE A 89 -5.51 -4.03 16.47
N LYS A 90 -4.34 -4.29 17.09
CA LYS A 90 -4.20 -4.27 18.55
C LYS A 90 -4.37 -2.88 19.15
N ILE A 91 -3.78 -1.84 18.54
CA ILE A 91 -3.86 -0.46 19.03
C ILE A 91 -5.29 0.06 19.00
N PHE A 92 -6.03 -0.23 17.92
CA PHE A 92 -7.40 0.25 17.72
C PHE A 92 -8.47 -0.74 18.17
N HIS A 93 -8.10 -1.85 18.80
CA HIS A 93 -9.01 -2.92 19.24
C HIS A 93 -9.96 -3.42 18.12
N LEU A 94 -9.43 -3.58 16.90
CA LEU A 94 -10.20 -4.11 15.77
C LEU A 94 -10.36 -5.63 15.86
N THR A 95 -11.26 -6.20 15.07
CA THR A 95 -11.43 -7.65 14.96
C THR A 95 -10.20 -8.31 14.30
N ASP A 96 -9.79 -9.48 14.80
CA ASP A 96 -8.69 -10.26 14.19
C ASP A 96 -9.24 -11.18 13.07
N ASP A 97 -9.92 -10.56 12.10
CA ASP A 97 -10.51 -11.19 10.92
C ASP A 97 -10.21 -10.35 9.65
N GLU A 98 -10.73 -10.78 8.51
CA GLU A 98 -10.53 -10.07 7.23
C GLU A 98 -11.07 -8.63 7.28
N ILE A 99 -12.16 -8.40 8.00
CA ILE A 99 -12.78 -7.08 8.15
C ILE A 99 -11.85 -6.14 8.90
N GLY A 100 -11.36 -6.56 10.07
CA GLY A 100 -10.43 -5.76 10.86
C GLY A 100 -9.07 -5.57 10.19
N PHE A 101 -8.62 -6.54 9.39
CA PHE A 101 -7.43 -6.39 8.55
C PHE A 101 -7.62 -5.29 7.49
N ASN A 102 -8.75 -5.29 6.78
CA ASN A 102 -9.07 -4.25 5.80
C ASN A 102 -9.24 -2.87 6.46
N GLN A 103 -9.83 -2.80 7.65
CA GLN A 103 -9.90 -1.58 8.45
C GLN A 103 -8.50 -1.07 8.83
N ALA A 104 -7.58 -1.95 9.22
CA ALA A 104 -6.19 -1.56 9.52
C ALA A 104 -5.46 -1.01 8.28
N ILE A 105 -5.69 -1.58 7.09
CA ILE A 105 -5.15 -1.03 5.83
C ILE A 105 -5.73 0.36 5.58
N ASN A 106 -7.04 0.56 5.76
CA ASN A 106 -7.69 1.86 5.61
C ASN A 106 -7.12 2.91 6.56
N ILE A 107 -6.89 2.56 7.83
CA ILE A 107 -6.26 3.46 8.81
C ILE A 107 -4.86 3.85 8.35
N HIS A 108 -4.05 2.90 7.91
CA HIS A 108 -2.72 3.18 7.40
C HIS A 108 -2.75 4.12 6.18
N LEU A 109 -3.63 3.85 5.22
CA LEU A 109 -3.83 4.70 4.05
C LEU A 109 -4.26 6.13 4.44
N MET A 110 -5.19 6.25 5.39
CA MET A 110 -5.62 7.57 5.90
C MET A 110 -4.45 8.34 6.53
N ILE A 111 -3.63 7.67 7.36
CA ILE A 111 -2.42 8.26 7.94
C ILE A 111 -1.47 8.74 6.84
N ASN A 112 -1.25 7.93 5.81
CA ASN A 112 -0.39 8.28 4.68
C ASN A 112 -0.90 9.52 3.92
N ILE A 113 -2.21 9.60 3.65
CA ILE A 113 -2.83 10.78 3.03
C ILE A 113 -2.67 12.01 3.92
N MET A 114 -2.89 11.88 5.23
CA MET A 114 -2.71 12.99 6.18
C MET A 114 -1.26 13.49 6.23
N LEU A 115 -0.28 12.58 6.21
CA LEU A 115 1.15 12.94 6.19
C LEU A 115 1.54 13.68 4.91
N LEU A 116 1.06 13.22 3.75
CA LEU A 116 1.28 13.89 2.46
C LEU A 116 0.62 15.27 2.43
N TRP A 117 -0.63 15.37 2.89
CA TRP A 117 -1.34 16.62 2.98
C TRP A 117 -0.63 17.61 3.90
N TYR A 118 -0.24 17.19 5.10
CA TYR A 118 0.48 18.05 6.04
C TYR A 118 1.79 18.56 5.44
N TYR A 119 2.56 17.68 4.80
CA TYR A 119 3.80 18.07 4.14
C TYR A 119 3.56 19.12 3.05
N LEU A 120 2.53 18.96 2.21
CA LEU A 120 2.26 19.89 1.10
C LEU A 120 1.81 21.28 1.54
N PHE A 121 1.08 21.39 2.65
CA PHE A 121 0.43 22.63 3.06
C PHE A 121 1.11 23.34 4.24
N TYR A 122 1.93 22.65 5.03
CA TYR A 122 2.49 23.19 6.29
C TYR A 122 4.01 23.05 6.45
N TYR A 123 4.70 22.24 5.65
CA TYR A 123 6.15 22.02 5.75
C TYR A 123 6.91 22.62 4.56
#